data_AF-A0A3N5HU57-F1
#
_entry.id   AF-A0A3N5HU57-F1
#
_cell.length_a   1.000
_cell.length_b   1.000
_cell.length_c   1.000
_cell.angle_alpha   90.00
_cell.angle_beta   90.00
_cell.angle_gamma   90.00
#
_symmetry.space_group_name_H-M   'P 1'
#
loop_
_entity.id
_entity.type
_entity.pdbx_description
1 polymer ?
#
loop_
_entity_poly.entity_id
_entity_poly.type
_entity_poly.pdbx_seq_one_letter_code
_entity_poly.pdbx_strand_id
1 'polypeptide(L)'
;MQQGRELDIGHYRITQEPFYAEVRGEIGLFTIAANSKMPVMLKGPTGSGKTRFVQHMAYRLGRPLITVACHEDLTASDLVGRYLLKGQETVWADGPLTLGVKHGAIVYLDEI
;
A
#
# COMPACT_ATOMS: atom_id res chain seq x y z
N MET A 1 -0.30 31.11 2.23
CA MET A 1 -1.33 30.06 2.09
C MET A 1 -0.63 28.77 1.67
N GLN A 2 -0.40 27.84 2.61
CA GLN A 2 0.25 26.56 2.32
C GLN A 2 -0.84 25.49 2.41
N GLN A 3 -1.30 24.99 1.27
CA GLN A 3 -2.24 23.87 1.19
C GLN A 3 -1.69 22.68 2.01
N GLY A 4 -2.57 21.95 2.69
CA GLY A 4 -2.22 20.62 3.23
C GLY A 4 -1.56 19.82 2.12
N ARG A 5 -0.40 19.24 2.40
CA ARG A 5 0.37 18.49 1.42
C ARG A 5 -0.45 17.26 1.07
N GLU A 6 -1.31 17.37 0.06
CA GLU A 6 -1.93 16.22 -0.59
C GLU A 6 -0.75 15.33 -1.00
N LEU A 7 -0.64 14.15 -0.37
CA LEU A 7 0.45 13.24 -0.66
C LEU A 7 0.28 12.83 -2.12
N ASP A 8 1.16 13.34 -2.98
CA ASP A 8 1.14 12.97 -4.39
C ASP A 8 1.32 11.45 -4.48
N ILE A 9 0.26 10.77 -4.91
CA ILE A 9 0.23 9.31 -5.06
C ILE A 9 1.36 8.81 -5.98
N GLY A 10 1.90 9.69 -6.84
CA GLY A 10 3.08 9.43 -7.66
C GLY A 10 4.29 8.94 -6.85
N HIS A 11 4.45 9.39 -5.61
CA HIS A 11 5.56 8.97 -4.73
C HIS A 11 5.51 7.48 -4.36
N TYR A 12 4.33 6.86 -4.44
CA TYR A 12 4.13 5.43 -4.15
C TYR A 12 4.27 4.55 -5.40
N ARG A 13 4.57 5.13 -6.57
CA ARG A 13 4.80 4.36 -7.79
C ARG A 13 6.19 3.78 -7.81
N ILE A 14 6.28 2.48 -8.07
CA ILE A 14 7.53 1.81 -8.38
C ILE A 14 7.79 2.02 -9.87
N THR A 15 8.89 2.71 -10.20
CA THR A 15 9.23 3.08 -11.59
C THR A 15 10.27 2.16 -12.22
N GLN A 16 11.10 1.51 -11.40
CA GLN A 16 12.07 0.50 -11.84
C GLN A 16 11.56 -0.89 -11.48
N GLU A 17 11.64 -1.83 -12.42
CA GLU A 17 11.22 -3.20 -12.19
C GLU A 17 12.00 -3.85 -11.03
N PRO A 18 11.32 -4.24 -9.94
CA PRO A 18 11.95 -5.02 -8.89
C PRO A 18 12.17 -6.45 -9.39
N PHE A 19 13.42 -6.92 -9.38
CA PHE A 19 13.72 -8.33 -9.61
C PHE A 19 12.93 -9.23 -8.65
N TYR A 20 12.20 -10.19 -9.21
CA TYR A 20 11.52 -11.26 -8.49
C TYR A 20 11.51 -12.50 -9.37
N ALA A 21 11.87 -13.65 -8.81
CA ALA A 21 11.84 -14.93 -9.48
C ALA A 21 10.60 -15.71 -9.04
N GLU A 22 9.71 -16.00 -9.97
CA GLU A 22 8.50 -16.79 -9.72
C GLU A 22 8.85 -18.25 -9.39
N VAL A 23 8.13 -18.84 -8.44
CA VAL A 23 8.40 -20.20 -7.93
C VAL A 23 7.27 -21.18 -8.27
N ARG A 24 6.00 -20.78 -8.13
CA ARG A 24 4.82 -21.67 -8.22
C ARG A 24 3.60 -21.04 -8.90
N GLY A 25 3.80 -20.10 -9.82
CA GLY A 25 2.68 -19.49 -10.56
C GLY A 25 1.94 -18.38 -9.78
N GLU A 26 2.52 -17.91 -8.67
CA GLU A 26 1.93 -16.90 -7.79
C GLU A 26 1.68 -15.57 -8.50
N ILE A 27 2.44 -15.24 -9.55
CA ILE A 27 2.20 -14.02 -10.31
C ILE A 27 0.87 -14.11 -11.07
N GLY A 28 0.59 -15.27 -11.69
CA GLY A 28 -0.67 -15.53 -12.38
C GLY A 28 -1.86 -15.46 -11.42
N LEU A 29 -1.76 -16.13 -10.27
CA LEU A 29 -2.80 -16.13 -9.24
C LEU A 29 -3.07 -14.73 -8.68
N PHE A 30 -2.02 -13.96 -8.39
CA PHE A 30 -2.19 -12.59 -7.91
C PHE A 30 -2.82 -11.68 -8.96
N THR A 31 -2.46 -11.85 -10.24
CA THR A 31 -3.05 -11.08 -11.34
C THR A 31 -4.56 -11.34 -11.46
N ILE A 32 -4.98 -12.61 -11.36
CA ILE A 32 -6.41 -12.98 -11.35
C ILE A 32 -7.11 -12.35 -10.14
N ALA A 33 -6.53 -12.46 -8.95
CA ALA A 33 -7.10 -11.86 -7.74
C ALA A 33 -7.24 -10.33 -7.86
N ALA A 34 -6.22 -9.65 -8.40
CA ALA A 34 -6.24 -8.21 -8.62
C ALA A 34 -7.34 -7.78 -9.59
N ASN A 35 -7.49 -8.49 -10.72
CA ASN A 35 -8.54 -8.21 -11.71
C ASN A 35 -9.95 -8.47 -11.15
N SER A 36 -10.09 -9.47 -10.29
CA SER A 36 -11.33 -9.79 -9.59
C SER A 36 -11.56 -8.95 -8.32
N LYS A 37 -10.66 -8.00 -8.00
CA LYS A 37 -10.69 -7.17 -6.78
C LYS A 37 -10.79 -8.00 -5.49
N MET A 38 -10.18 -9.18 -5.48
CA MET A 38 -10.13 -10.05 -4.31
C MET A 38 -8.96 -9.66 -3.39
N PRO A 39 -9.18 -9.55 -2.07
CA PRO A 39 -8.09 -9.43 -1.10
C PRO A 39 -7.14 -10.63 -1.16
N VAL A 40 -5.85 -10.40 -0.95
CA VAL A 40 -4.81 -11.44 -0.99
C VAL A 40 -4.07 -11.48 0.34
N MET A 41 -3.94 -12.68 0.92
CA MET A 41 -3.09 -12.94 2.08
C MET A 41 -1.83 -13.67 1.65
N LEU A 42 -0.66 -13.14 2.03
CA LEU A 42 0.63 -13.76 1.76
C LEU A 42 1.19 -14.37 3.04
N LYS A 43 1.42 -15.68 3.03
CA LYS A 43 2.00 -16.41 4.16
C LYS A 43 3.35 -17.01 3.79
N GLY A 44 4.30 -16.94 4.71
CA GLY A 44 5.63 -17.53 4.56
C GLY A 44 6.59 -17.01 5.63
N PRO A 45 7.74 -17.67 5.83
CA PRO A 45 8.73 -17.24 6.83
C PRO A 45 9.33 -15.87 6.48
N THR A 46 9.99 -15.24 7.45
CA THR A 46 10.78 -14.03 7.21
C THR A 46 11.86 -14.31 6.15
N GLY A 47 12.11 -13.34 5.27
CA GLY A 47 13.09 -13.49 4.19
C GLY A 47 12.61 -14.32 2.99
N SER A 48 11.37 -14.83 2.95
CA SER A 48 10.85 -15.61 1.80
C SER A 48 10.44 -14.78 0.58
N GLY A 49 10.76 -13.48 0.55
CA GLY A 49 10.50 -12.60 -0.60
C GLY A 49 9.09 -12.01 -0.71
N LYS A 50 8.23 -12.08 0.32
CA LYS A 50 6.85 -11.56 0.28
C LYS A 50 6.77 -10.06 -0.08
N THR A 51 7.52 -9.22 0.61
CA THR A 51 7.57 -7.77 0.34
C THR A 51 8.07 -7.50 -1.08
N ARG A 52 9.08 -8.24 -1.54
CA ARG A 52 9.62 -8.12 -2.90
C ARG A 52 8.62 -8.57 -3.97
N PHE A 53 7.86 -9.62 -3.70
CA PHE A 53 6.78 -10.09 -4.56
C PHE A 53 5.71 -9.01 -4.75
N VAL A 54 5.22 -8.40 -3.66
CA VAL A 54 4.20 -7.34 -3.74
C VAL A 54 4.72 -6.12 -4.50
N GLN A 55 5.99 -5.73 -4.29
CA GLN A 55 6.64 -4.68 -5.08
C GLN A 55 6.66 -5.01 -6.57
N HIS A 56 7.06 -6.25 -6.93
CA HIS A 56 7.06 -6.71 -8.32
C HIS A 56 5.66 -6.67 -8.93
N MET A 57 4.64 -7.13 -8.19
CA MET A 57 3.24 -7.10 -8.65
C MET A 57 2.70 -5.67 -8.79
N ALA A 58 3.04 -4.75 -7.88
CA ALA A 58 2.63 -3.36 -7.99
C ALA A 58 3.23 -2.68 -9.23
N TYR A 59 4.52 -2.93 -9.51
CA TYR A 59 5.17 -2.50 -10.74
C TYR A 59 4.47 -3.08 -11.99
N ARG A 60 4.29 -4.41 -12.03
CA ARG A 60 3.65 -5.13 -13.15
C ARG A 60 2.23 -4.64 -13.45
N LEU A 61 1.46 -4.33 -12.40
CA LEU A 61 0.08 -3.83 -12.52
C LEU A 61 0.01 -2.32 -12.75
N GLY A 62 1.14 -1.60 -12.72
CA GLY A 62 1.18 -0.14 -12.86
C GLY A 62 0.45 0.60 -11.73
N ARG A 63 0.34 -0.01 -10.55
CA ARG A 63 -0.40 0.53 -9.40
C ARG A 63 0.57 1.08 -8.35
N PRO A 64 0.24 2.21 -7.70
CA PRO A 64 0.99 2.66 -6.54
C PRO A 64 0.95 1.61 -5.43
N LEU A 65 2.04 1.48 -4.66
CA LEU A 65 2.14 0.58 -3.51
C LEU A 65 2.30 1.40 -2.23
N ILE A 66 1.30 1.32 -1.35
CA ILE A 66 1.36 1.90 -0.01
C ILE A 66 1.60 0.75 0.96
N THR A 67 2.80 0.70 1.55
CA THR A 67 3.11 -0.26 2.60
C THR A 67 2.86 0.36 3.97
N VAL A 68 2.13 -0.36 4.82
CA VAL A 68 1.96 -0.05 6.24
C VAL A 68 2.59 -1.18 7.04
N ALA A 69 3.59 -0.85 7.86
CA ALA A 69 4.15 -1.79 8.82
C ALA A 69 3.18 -1.92 10.00
N CYS A 70 2.58 -3.09 10.18
CA CYS A 70 1.71 -3.37 11.29
C CYS A 70 2.52 -3.64 12.56
N HIS A 71 2.01 -3.12 13.68
CA HIS A 71 2.57 -3.29 15.02
C HIS A 71 1.44 -3.15 16.04
N GLU A 72 1.70 -3.53 17.28
CA GLU A 72 0.67 -3.61 18.34
C GLU A 72 -0.01 -2.26 18.63
N ASP A 73 0.74 -1.16 18.54
CA ASP A 73 0.20 0.19 18.76
C ASP A 73 -0.55 0.78 17.54
N LEU A 74 -0.64 0.06 16.42
CA LEU A 74 -1.28 0.58 15.20
C LEU A 74 -2.79 0.67 15.39
N THR A 75 -3.36 1.88 15.31
CA THR A 75 -4.80 2.08 15.48
C THR A 75 -5.54 2.17 14.15
N ALA A 76 -6.86 1.95 14.19
CA ALA A 76 -7.72 2.15 13.01
C ALA A 76 -7.67 3.59 12.49
N SER A 77 -7.53 4.58 13.39
CA SER A 77 -7.39 5.99 13.03
C SER A 77 -6.09 6.28 12.28
N ASP A 78 -5.01 5.53 12.55
CA ASP A 78 -3.76 5.68 11.81
C ASP A 78 -3.91 5.20 10.36
N LEU A 79 -4.73 4.17 10.11
CA LEU A 79 -5.02 3.67 8.77
C LEU A 79 -5.99 4.57 8.00
N VAL A 80 -7.10 4.97 8.63
CA VAL A 80 -8.17 5.74 7.99
C VAL A 80 -7.80 7.21 7.85
N GLY A 81 -7.17 7.80 8.86
CA GLY A 81 -6.89 9.22 8.93
C GLY A 81 -7.44 9.85 10.20
N ARG A 82 -7.04 11.10 10.42
CA ARG A 82 -7.38 11.85 11.63
C ARG A 82 -7.41 13.35 11.35
N TYR A 83 -8.10 14.07 12.22
CA TYR A 83 -8.05 15.53 12.22
C TYR A 83 -6.73 16.03 12.82
N LEU A 84 -6.08 16.96 12.13
CA LEU A 84 -4.85 17.63 12.56
C LEU A 84 -5.12 19.13 12.75
N LEU A 85 -4.44 19.71 13.73
CA LEU A 85 -4.44 21.16 13.91
C LEU A 85 -3.39 21.79 13.01
N LYS A 86 -3.81 22.71 12.13
CA LYS A 86 -2.93 23.48 11.26
C LYS A 86 -3.17 24.97 11.47
N GLY A 87 -2.34 25.59 12.30
CA GLY A 87 -2.56 26.98 12.73
C GLY A 87 -3.80 27.08 13.61
N GLN A 88 -4.81 27.82 13.16
CA GLN A 88 -6.10 27.98 13.86
C GLN A 88 -7.22 27.11 13.28
N GLU A 89 -6.90 26.21 12.34
CA GLU A 89 -7.88 25.36 11.67
C GLU A 89 -7.69 23.89 12.02
N THR A 90 -8.81 23.16 12.10
CA THR A 90 -8.85 21.70 12.22
C THR A 90 -9.07 21.11 10.83
N VAL A 91 -8.08 20.41 10.29
CA VAL A 91 -8.11 19.85 8.93
C VAL A 91 -8.09 18.34 8.97
N TRP A 92 -8.87 17.69 8.12
CA TRP A 92 -8.80 16.24 7.94
C TRP A 92 -7.51 15.88 7.20
N ALA A 93 -6.81 14.85 7.67
CA ALA A 93 -5.68 14.25 6.99
C ALA A 93 -5.95 12.76 6.77
N ASP A 94 -5.95 12.35 5.50
CA ASP A 94 -6.14 10.94 5.13
C ASP A 94 -4.99 10.07 5.65
N GLY A 95 -5.34 8.89 6.15
CA GLY A 95 -4.38 7.83 6.43
C GLY A 95 -3.99 7.05 5.17
N PRO A 96 -2.99 6.15 5.26
CA PRO A 96 -2.47 5.39 4.14
C PRO A 96 -3.52 4.49 3.47
N LEU A 97 -4.44 3.90 4.24
CA LEU A 97 -5.53 3.08 3.69
C LEU A 97 -6.50 3.94 2.89
N THR A 98 -6.92 5.07 3.44
CA THR A 98 -7.85 6.00 2.75
C THR A 98 -7.24 6.56 1.48
N LEU A 99 -5.97 6.96 1.51
CA LEU A 99 -5.23 7.39 0.33
C LEU A 99 -5.22 6.28 -0.75
N GLY A 100 -4.91 5.05 -0.34
CA GLY A 100 -4.88 3.92 -1.25
C GLY A 100 -6.23 3.61 -1.90
N VAL A 101 -7.32 3.69 -1.14
CA VAL A 101 -8.68 3.52 -1.66
C VAL A 101 -9.03 4.63 -2.65
N LYS A 102 -8.75 5.90 -2.32
CA LYS A 102 -9.07 7.05 -3.19
C LYS A 102 -8.35 7.00 -4.54
N HIS A 103 -7.11 6.52 -4.57
CA HIS A 103 -6.28 6.53 -5.78
C HIS A 103 -6.13 5.14 -6.44
N GLY A 104 -6.83 4.12 -5.95
CA GLY A 104 -6.74 2.77 -6.50
C GLY A 104 -5.34 2.15 -6.35
N ALA A 105 -4.63 2.45 -5.26
CA ALA A 105 -3.35 1.82 -4.93
C ALA A 105 -3.52 0.38 -4.45
N ILE A 106 -2.42 -0.37 -4.42
CA ILE A 106 -2.28 -1.56 -3.58
C ILE A 106 -1.89 -1.08 -2.19
N VAL A 107 -2.69 -1.45 -1.18
CA VAL A 107 -2.33 -1.24 0.22
C VAL A 107 -1.82 -2.57 0.77
N TYR A 108 -0.55 -2.60 1.16
CA TYR A 108 0.11 -3.78 1.71
C TYR A 108 0.30 -3.59 3.21
N LEU A 109 -0.44 -4.37 4.00
CA LEU A 109 -0.29 -4.45 5.46
C LEU A 109 0.77 -5.51 5.76
N ASP A 110 1.99 -5.07 6.05
CA ASP A 110 3.11 -5.97 6.34
C ASP A 110 3.10 -6.34 7.82
N GLU A 111 3.31 -7.62 8.13
CA GLU A 111 3.30 -8.17 9.50
C GLU A 111 1.97 -8.02 10.26
N ILE A 112 0.85 -8.31 9.58
CA ILE A 112 -0.49 -8.43 10.20
C ILE A 112 -0.72 -9.76 10.93
#